data_AF-A0A7H1JBY9-F1
#
_entry.id   AF-A0A7H1JBY9-F1
#
_cell.length_a   1.000
_cell.length_b   1.000
_cell.length_c   1.000
_cell.angle_alpha   90.00
_cell.angle_beta   90.00
_cell.angle_gamma   90.00
#
_symmetry.space_group_name_H-M   'P 1'
#
loop_
_entity.id
_entity.type
_entity.pdbx_description
1 polymer ?
#
loop_
_entity_poly.entity_id
_entity_poly.type
_entity_poly.pdbx_seq_one_letter_code
_entity_poly.pdbx_strand_id
1 'polypeptide(L)' 'MSGGSEFDIQGFKTKIEDGRLWVFEAGSEDLAFFEQHGEPAKQFTSIGTGPNGMTVKAASQEALDKYLSSYKK' A
#
# COMPACT_ATOMS: atom_id res chain seq x y z
N MET A 1 13.01 9.15 -11.29
CA MET A 1 12.32 7.89 -11.67
C MET A 1 11.31 7.63 -10.57
N SER A 2 10.06 8.05 -10.74
CA SER A 2 9.04 7.94 -9.69
C SER A 2 7.87 7.22 -10.33
N GLY A 3 7.65 5.94 -10.02
CA GLY A 3 6.57 5.22 -10.71
C GLY A 3 6.22 3.83 -10.20
N GLY A 4 7.16 3.08 -9.63
CA GLY A 4 6.91 1.85 -8.89
C GLY A 4 7.74 1.89 -7.63
N SER A 5 7.12 1.78 -6.46
CA SER A 5 7.87 1.82 -5.22
C SER A 5 8.75 0.59 -5.15
N GLU A 6 9.92 0.76 -4.56
CA GLU A 6 10.91 -0.30 -4.29
C GLU A 6 10.36 -1.45 -3.43
N PHE A 7 9.13 -1.27 -2.95
CA PHE A 7 8.40 -2.13 -2.02
C PHE A 7 7.23 -2.88 -2.68
N ASP A 8 7.10 -2.79 -4.00
CA ASP A 8 6.18 -3.62 -4.78
C ASP A 8 6.55 -5.10 -4.61
N ILE A 9 5.57 -5.92 -4.24
CA ILE A 9 5.74 -7.37 -4.08
C ILE A 9 4.76 -8.12 -4.98
N GLN A 10 4.99 -9.41 -5.20
CA GLN A 10 4.08 -10.21 -6.02
C GLN A 10 2.66 -10.19 -5.47
N GLY A 11 1.71 -9.71 -6.27
CA GLY A 11 0.30 -9.58 -5.87
C GLY A 11 -0.04 -8.27 -5.15
N PHE A 12 0.91 -7.38 -4.92
CA PHE A 12 0.66 -6.06 -4.32
C PHE A 12 1.36 -4.94 -5.08
N LYS A 13 0.66 -3.82 -5.19
CA LYS A 13 1.20 -2.56 -5.70
C LYS A 13 1.32 -1.57 -4.57
N THR A 14 2.46 -0.90 -4.52
CA THR A 14 2.74 0.14 -3.56
C THR A 14 2.92 1.49 -4.23
N LYS A 15 2.64 2.57 -3.50
CA LYS A 15 2.93 3.95 -3.91
C LYS A 15 3.50 4.73 -2.72
N ILE A 16 4.52 5.55 -2.95
CA ILE A 16 5.04 6.43 -1.90
C ILE A 16 4.45 7.82 -2.13
N GLU A 17 3.55 8.24 -1.25
CA GLU A 17 2.96 9.58 -1.24
C GLU A 17 3.31 10.25 0.09
N ASP A 18 3.94 11.43 0.05
CA ASP A 18 4.28 12.21 1.25
C ASP A 18 5.13 11.40 2.28
N GLY A 19 6.02 10.52 1.80
CA GLY A 19 6.83 9.65 2.65
C GLY A 19 6.06 8.50 3.30
N ARG A 20 4.81 8.26 2.90
CA ARG A 20 3.96 7.17 3.36
C ARG A 20 3.79 6.14 2.26
N LEU A 21 3.90 4.88 2.63
CA LEU A 21 3.78 3.76 1.72
C LEU A 21 2.33 3.32 1.62
N TRP A 22 1.66 3.70 0.55
CA TRP A 22 0.38 3.11 0.17
C TRP A 22 0.57 1.73 -0.41
N VAL A 23 -0.36 0.83 -0.12
CA VAL A 23 -0.33 -0.56 -0.55
C VAL A 23 -1.73 -1.00 -0.96
N PHE A 24 -1.79 -1.69 -2.09
CA PHE A 24 -3.02 -2.19 -2.68
C PHE A 24 -2.77 -3.59 -3.23
N GLU A 25 -3.80 -4.44 -3.21
CA GLU A 25 -3.74 -5.73 -3.91
C GLU A 25 -3.75 -5.47 -5.42
N ALA A 26 -2.88 -6.18 -6.14
CA ALA A 26 -2.79 -6.04 -7.59
C ALA A 26 -4.10 -6.52 -8.23
N GLY A 27 -4.81 -5.61 -8.90
CA GLY A 27 -6.11 -5.89 -9.51
C GLY A 27 -7.31 -5.79 -8.56
N SER A 28 -7.14 -5.23 -7.36
CA SER A 28 -8.30 -4.93 -6.50
C SER A 28 -9.07 -3.70 -7.00
N GLU A 29 -10.37 -3.67 -6.68
CA GLU A 29 -11.21 -2.50 -6.92
C GLU A 29 -10.67 -1.26 -6.20
N ASP A 30 -10.03 -1.44 -5.05
CA ASP A 30 -9.36 -0.37 -4.30
C ASP A 30 -8.23 0.29 -5.08
N LEU A 31 -7.40 -0.50 -5.78
CA LEU A 31 -6.33 0.03 -6.63
C LEU A 31 -6.94 0.80 -7.81
N ALA A 32 -7.94 0.22 -8.47
CA ALA A 32 -8.63 0.88 -9.58
C ALA A 32 -9.36 2.15 -9.15
N PHE A 33 -9.91 2.17 -7.93
CA PHE A 33 -10.50 3.35 -7.31
C PHE A 33 -9.42 4.40 -7.02
N PHE A 34 -8.28 3.98 -6.49
CA PHE A 34 -7.16 4.88 -6.20
C PHE A 34 -6.59 5.52 -7.47
N GLU A 35 -6.44 4.75 -8.54
CA GLU A 35 -5.94 5.26 -9.82
C GLU A 35 -6.94 6.20 -10.52
N GLN A 36 -8.25 6.01 -10.31
CA GLN A 36 -9.29 6.84 -10.94
C GLN A 36 -9.71 8.05 -10.11
N HIS A 37 -9.84 7.89 -8.80
CA HIS A 37 -10.38 8.90 -7.87
C HIS A 37 -9.34 9.46 -6.91
N GLY A 38 -8.20 8.80 -6.74
CA GLY A 38 -7.20 9.13 -5.73
C GLY A 38 -7.50 8.47 -4.39
N GLU A 39 -7.16 9.12 -3.28
CA GLU A 39 -7.22 8.51 -1.94
C GLU A 39 -8.60 7.90 -1.61
N PRO A 40 -8.70 6.61 -1.25
CA PRO A 40 -9.97 5.97 -0.93
C PRO A 40 -10.58 6.57 0.33
N ALA A 41 -11.92 6.59 0.36
CA ALA A 41 -12.69 7.10 1.51
C ALA A 41 -12.42 6.31 2.81
N LYS A 42 -12.14 5.01 2.67
CA LYS A 42 -11.66 4.17 3.77
C LYS A 42 -10.19 3.85 3.52
N GLN A 43 -9.38 4.12 4.52
CA GLN A 43 -7.96 3.81 4.51
C GLN A 43 -7.53 3.38 5.90
N PHE A 44 -6.67 2.38 5.94
CA PHE A 44 -6.06 1.85 7.14
C PHE A 44 -4.63 2.33 7.18
N THR A 45 -4.22 2.91 8.32
CA THR A 45 -2.88 3.44 8.52
C THR A 45 -2.19 2.64 9.61
N SER A 46 -0.97 2.21 9.34
CA SER A 46 -0.13 1.46 10.26
C SER A 46 1.23 2.13 10.35
N ILE A 47 1.50 2.72 11.51
CA ILE A 47 2.68 3.56 11.72
C ILE A 47 3.85 2.65 12.11
N GLY A 48 5.00 2.79 11.44
CA GLY A 48 6.22 2.06 11.80
C GLY A 48 6.25 0.59 11.42
N THR A 49 5.23 0.07 10.73
CA THR A 49 5.17 -1.35 10.34
C THR A 49 5.77 -1.62 8.97
N GLY A 50 6.07 -0.57 8.20
CA GLY A 50 6.59 -0.69 6.84
C GLY A 50 8.09 -0.88 6.76
N PRO A 51 8.60 -1.04 5.53
CA PRO A 51 10.02 -1.00 5.22
C PRO A 51 10.71 0.18 5.90
N ASN A 52 11.87 -0.04 6.52
CA ASN A 52 12.63 1.02 7.21
C ASN A 52 11.84 1.80 8.29
N GLY A 53 10.77 1.22 8.86
CA GLY A 53 9.91 1.91 9.84
C GLY A 53 8.97 2.94 9.21
N MET A 54 8.69 2.84 7.91
CA MET A 54 7.75 3.73 7.22
C MET A 54 6.31 3.49 7.67
N THR A 55 5.49 4.53 7.55
CA THR A 55 4.03 4.43 7.71
C THR A 55 3.44 3.77 6.49
N VAL A 56 2.69 2.69 6.70
CA VAL A 56 2.00 1.93 5.66
C VAL A 56 0.53 2.27 5.66
N LYS A 57 -0.02 2.57 4.49
CA LYS A 57 -1.43 2.83 4.27
C LYS A 57 -2.01 1.82 3.30
N ALA A 58 -3.24 1.39 3.49
CA ALA A 58 -3.95 0.58 2.51
C ALA A 58 -5.42 0.96 2.47
N ALA A 59 -6.10 0.69 1.35
CA ALA A 59 -7.55 0.91 1.24
C ALA A 59 -8.36 -0.05 2.13
N SER A 60 -7.81 -1.24 2.38
CA SER A 60 -8.49 -2.33 3.08
C SER A 60 -7.56 -2.94 4.15
N GLN A 61 -8.12 -3.31 5.31
CA GLN A 61 -7.34 -3.89 6.40
C GLN A 61 -6.71 -5.22 5.99
N GLU A 62 -7.41 -6.01 5.18
CA GLU A 62 -6.88 -7.26 4.62
C GLU A 62 -5.65 -7.01 3.74
N ALA A 63 -5.69 -6.00 2.87
CA ALA A 63 -4.56 -5.66 2.01
C ALA A 63 -3.34 -5.22 2.83
N LEU A 64 -3.56 -4.41 3.87
CA LEU A 64 -2.52 -4.01 4.81
C LEU A 64 -1.90 -5.22 5.51
N ASP A 65 -2.72 -6.08 6.11
CA ASP A 65 -2.27 -7.21 6.92
C ASP A 65 -1.55 -8.25 6.07
N LYS A 66 -2.09 -8.57 4.88
CA LYS A 66 -1.44 -9.47 3.91
C LYS A 66 -0.11 -8.91 3.45
N TYR A 67 -0.05 -7.62 3.08
CA TYR A 67 1.21 -7.00 2.65
C TYR A 67 2.28 -7.05 3.74
N LEU A 68 1.92 -6.66 4.98
CA LEU A 68 2.83 -6.71 6.11
C LEU A 68 3.29 -8.14 6.41
N SER A 69 2.39 -9.11 6.31
CA SER A 69 2.69 -10.54 6.47
C SER A 69 3.62 -11.07 5.38
N SER A 70 3.42 -10.66 4.13
CA SER A 70 4.29 -11.02 3.00
C SER A 70 5.66 -10.33 3.09
N TYR A 71 5.71 -9.10 3.58
CA TYR A 71 6.94 -8.31 3.69
C TYR A 71 7.85 -8.77 4.85
N LYS A 72 7.29 -9.26 5.96
CA LYS A 72 8.05 -9.70 7.14
C LYS A 72 8.76 -11.06 6.98
N LYS A 73 8.71 -11.69 5.81
CA LYS A 73 9.20 -13.06 5.57
C LYS A 73 10.55 -13.08 4.88
#